data_AF-J1F6I9-F1
#
_entry.id   AF-J1F6I9-F1
#
_cell.length_a   1.000
_cell.length_b   1.000
_cell.length_c   1.000
_cell.angle_alpha   90.00
_cell.angle_beta   90.00
_cell.angle_gamma   90.00
#
_symmetry.space_group_name_H-M   'P 1'
#
loop_
_entity.id
_entity.type
_entity.pdbx_description
1 polymer ?
#
loop_
_entity_poly.entity_id
_entity_poly.type
_entity_poly.pdbx_seq_one_letter_code
_entity_poly.pdbx_strand_id
1 'polypeptide(L)'
;EKVLPKEAILKLNSGGHTAKIKKNILVTKSGDIISASDDKTIRVWDSKTGKERRKILGKIGAGPEGLIFAIALSPNEKFLAVGGYFENDEIRIYSYQTGKLIKILKSHKNVVYDLAFSENGDYLLSGSGDKTAKLWSSESWNLEKTISFHSDAVYGVKFFKNRTVTASHDNRIAIHSLNGELLKSYTHSHKLMYLATNSENIATCGVGNQILIFDKNLNLMKKIDSETVPVGLNFSPDGKYLIAGTGTSPRNTNIYETRNYSKIKSFKKHSNSTVAVNFLDSSTAISGGGDNNEIYIWNIHNSDSYSFENSIIGTGQTVWSVGLKESWLGFGNKWTGDSHTVGSDIQKAFNLESFRVSTVSKNRKNSYSRISTTYKNWSLYHSAGGSYGFSDAVLNIQKNGVTTAKIVRDATNGYGHNSYGFYGDKIVSAGSNGSLKIYNLNGEEIANLVGHTGEVWSIAIEGDRLVSGSKDQTIRVWDLSKIKNYVPKREIDEDIISEIKKATNWTRQQILENEAFIKEKTGVSIYTIAKSVQPQLSLFIDKNSEWVAWTPENFYTSSEKGKDLIGFHINQGSEHEAFWLPISELSELNRPDLVKKSINGKDLSKYSEKVNIN
;
A
#
# COMPACT_ATOMS: atom_id res chain seq x y z
N GLU A 1 -3.87 -5.74 37.61
CA GLU A 1 -3.23 -6.57 36.57
C GLU A 1 -3.93 -6.28 35.24
N LYS A 2 -3.21 -5.79 34.24
CA LYS A 2 -3.70 -5.64 32.88
C LYS A 2 -2.68 -6.33 31.97
N VAL A 3 -3.19 -7.06 31.00
CA VAL A 3 -2.45 -7.94 30.10
C VAL A 3 -2.60 -7.36 28.71
N LEU A 4 -1.50 -7.23 27.94
CA LEU A 4 -1.63 -6.92 26.53
C LEU A 4 -2.41 -8.06 25.82
N PRO A 5 -3.47 -7.74 25.06
CA PRO A 5 -4.14 -8.71 24.21
C PRO A 5 -3.14 -9.41 23.28
N LYS A 6 -3.44 -10.63 22.85
CA LYS A 6 -2.62 -11.47 21.93
C LYS A 6 -2.22 -10.80 20.59
N GLU A 7 -2.64 -9.56 20.34
CA GLU A 7 -2.54 -8.86 19.05
C GLU A 7 -1.87 -7.47 19.17
N ALA A 8 -0.89 -7.31 20.05
CA ALA A 8 -0.02 -6.13 20.07
C ALA A 8 1.02 -6.19 18.93
N ILE A 9 1.07 -5.15 18.10
CA ILE A 9 1.94 -5.09 16.92
C ILE A 9 2.72 -3.78 16.93
N LEU A 10 4.04 -3.87 16.96
CA LEU A 10 4.92 -2.71 16.86
C LEU A 10 4.80 -2.07 15.46
N LYS A 11 4.60 -0.76 15.42
CA LYS A 11 4.38 0.00 14.19
C LYS A 11 5.17 1.30 14.20
N LEU A 12 5.52 1.73 12.99
CA LEU A 12 6.07 3.05 12.71
C LEU A 12 4.94 4.08 12.67
N ASN A 13 5.16 5.23 13.29
CA ASN A 13 4.32 6.42 13.21
C ASN A 13 5.16 7.64 12.83
N SER A 14 5.41 7.82 11.54
CA SER A 14 6.22 8.94 11.02
C SER A 14 5.49 10.29 11.06
N GLY A 15 4.31 10.40 11.69
CA GLY A 15 3.52 11.64 11.71
C GLY A 15 2.72 11.90 10.42
N GLY A 16 2.67 10.93 9.51
CA GLY A 16 1.86 10.93 8.30
C GLY A 16 1.43 9.51 7.92
N HIS A 17 0.78 9.35 6.76
CA HIS A 17 0.48 8.03 6.22
C HIS A 17 1.75 7.33 5.71
N THR A 18 1.85 6.03 5.96
CA THR A 18 3.02 5.23 5.52
C THR A 18 2.81 4.50 4.19
N ALA A 19 1.59 4.57 3.63
CA ALA A 19 1.26 4.06 2.31
C ALA A 19 0.27 4.98 1.58
N LYS A 20 -0.05 4.62 0.32
CA LYS A 20 -0.82 5.45 -0.61
C LYS A 20 -2.19 5.84 -0.04
N ILE A 21 -2.56 7.09 -0.27
CA ILE A 21 -3.90 7.63 0.01
C ILE A 21 -4.74 7.45 -1.25
N LYS A 22 -5.52 6.37 -1.31
CA LYS A 22 -6.03 5.83 -2.58
C LYS A 22 -7.30 6.48 -3.10
N LYS A 23 -8.10 7.20 -2.30
CA LYS A 23 -9.38 7.70 -2.83
C LYS A 23 -10.02 8.87 -2.11
N ASN A 24 -10.46 8.68 -0.88
CA ASN A 24 -11.33 9.66 -0.22
C ASN A 24 -10.56 10.40 0.86
N ILE A 25 -10.44 11.71 0.69
CA ILE A 25 -10.24 12.66 1.78
C ILE A 25 -11.61 13.27 2.04
N LEU A 26 -12.04 13.31 3.30
CA LEU A 26 -13.28 13.96 3.74
C LEU A 26 -12.93 15.21 4.56
N VAL A 27 -13.89 16.12 4.64
CA VAL A 27 -13.78 17.34 5.44
C VAL A 27 -14.99 17.40 6.36
N THR A 28 -14.71 17.64 7.64
CA THR A 28 -15.73 17.80 8.68
C THR A 28 -16.27 19.23 8.70
N LYS A 29 -17.38 19.45 9.39
CA LYS A 29 -17.95 20.79 9.63
C LYS A 29 -17.03 21.71 10.41
N SER A 30 -16.17 21.18 11.27
CA SER A 30 -15.14 21.94 11.99
C SER A 30 -13.94 22.30 11.10
N GLY A 31 -13.86 21.74 9.89
CA GLY A 31 -12.72 21.89 8.98
C GLY A 31 -11.58 20.91 9.26
N ASP A 32 -11.76 19.89 10.10
CA ASP A 32 -10.81 18.79 10.21
C ASP A 32 -10.86 17.90 8.97
N ILE A 33 -9.71 17.34 8.59
CA ILE A 33 -9.54 16.48 7.42
C ILE A 33 -9.53 15.03 7.86
N ILE A 34 -10.27 14.16 7.19
CA ILE A 34 -10.23 12.71 7.41
C ILE A 34 -9.62 12.06 6.17
N SER A 35 -8.58 11.24 6.34
CA SER A 35 -7.96 10.50 5.24
C SER A 35 -7.87 9.01 5.55
N ALA A 36 -8.00 8.19 4.51
CA ALA A 36 -7.80 6.74 4.58
C ALA A 36 -6.64 6.32 3.66
N SER A 37 -5.87 5.32 4.08
CA SER A 37 -4.67 4.87 3.38
C SER A 37 -4.55 3.34 3.34
N ASP A 38 -3.75 2.89 2.37
CA ASP A 38 -3.24 1.51 2.29
C ASP A 38 -2.39 1.11 3.51
N ASP A 39 -2.07 2.04 4.42
CA ASP A 39 -1.43 1.73 5.70
C ASP A 39 -2.41 1.15 6.73
N LYS A 40 -3.67 0.91 6.31
CA LYS A 40 -4.78 0.34 7.09
C LYS A 40 -5.25 1.28 8.20
N THR A 41 -4.95 2.57 8.09
CA THR A 41 -5.36 3.59 9.05
C THR A 41 -6.29 4.62 8.42
N ILE A 42 -7.19 5.14 9.23
CA ILE A 42 -7.95 6.36 8.99
C ILE A 42 -7.46 7.38 9.99
N ARG A 43 -7.09 8.57 9.53
CA ARG A 43 -6.53 9.62 10.37
C ARG A 43 -7.35 10.89 10.23
N VAL A 44 -7.53 11.58 11.35
CA VAL A 44 -8.20 12.87 11.44
C VAL A 44 -7.16 13.92 11.79
N TRP A 45 -7.10 14.98 10.98
CA TRP A 45 -6.09 16.02 11.05
C TRP A 45 -6.74 17.37 11.28
N ASP A 46 -6.11 18.16 12.14
CA ASP A 46 -6.37 19.59 12.21
C ASP A 46 -5.85 20.24 10.91
N SER A 47 -6.75 20.85 10.11
CA SER A 47 -6.37 21.46 8.84
C SER A 47 -5.44 22.67 8.97
N LYS A 48 -5.48 23.38 10.11
CA LYS A 48 -4.67 24.59 10.35
C LYS A 48 -3.28 24.28 10.84
N THR A 49 -3.10 23.23 11.62
CA THR A 49 -1.82 22.85 12.24
C THR A 49 -1.18 21.61 11.61
N GLY A 50 -1.95 20.81 10.87
CA GLY A 50 -1.51 19.56 10.26
C GLY A 50 -1.29 18.44 11.27
N LYS A 51 -1.61 18.68 12.56
CA LYS A 51 -1.44 17.71 13.63
C LYS A 51 -2.56 16.67 13.58
N GLU A 52 -2.18 15.42 13.81
CA GLU A 52 -3.14 14.34 14.00
C GLU A 52 -3.94 14.58 15.28
N ARG A 53 -5.26 14.64 15.17
CA ARG A 53 -6.19 14.71 16.30
C ARG A 53 -6.64 13.33 16.76
N ARG A 54 -6.83 12.43 15.80
CA ARG A 54 -7.39 11.11 16.02
C ARG A 54 -6.89 10.13 14.98
N LYS A 55 -6.75 8.87 15.38
CA LYS A 55 -6.46 7.74 14.51
C LYS A 55 -7.46 6.63 14.77
N ILE A 56 -8.09 6.14 13.70
CA ILE A 56 -8.96 4.97 13.71
C ILE A 56 -8.24 3.90 12.91
N LEU A 57 -8.15 2.70 13.45
CA LEU A 57 -7.34 1.64 12.89
C LEU A 57 -8.26 0.59 12.28
N GLY A 58 -7.97 0.21 11.04
CA GLY A 58 -8.68 -0.86 10.34
C GLY A 58 -8.25 -2.22 10.87
N LYS A 59 -8.46 -3.28 10.06
CA LYS A 59 -7.93 -4.59 10.40
C LYS A 59 -6.41 -4.61 10.18
N ILE A 60 -5.65 -5.08 11.17
CA ILE A 60 -4.19 -5.05 11.14
C ILE A 60 -3.65 -6.49 11.09
N GLY A 61 -2.65 -6.70 10.23
CA GLY A 61 -2.03 -8.00 9.96
C GLY A 61 -1.06 -7.91 8.78
N ALA A 62 -0.28 -8.97 8.55
CA ALA A 62 0.57 -9.08 7.36
C ALA A 62 -0.29 -9.30 6.09
N GLY A 63 0.21 -8.86 4.93
CA GLY A 63 -0.49 -9.02 3.65
C GLY A 63 -1.50 -7.91 3.32
N PRO A 64 -2.21 -8.05 2.18
CA PRO A 64 -3.08 -7.01 1.63
C PRO A 64 -4.44 -6.88 2.33
N GLU A 65 -4.82 -7.80 3.21
CA GLU A 65 -6.09 -7.70 3.91
C GLU A 65 -6.12 -6.54 4.92
N GLY A 66 -7.22 -5.82 5.04
CA GLY A 66 -7.37 -4.64 5.90
C GLY A 66 -7.10 -3.31 5.19
N LEU A 67 -6.78 -3.31 3.89
CA LEU A 67 -6.65 -2.09 3.09
C LEU A 67 -7.98 -1.34 3.03
N ILE A 68 -7.93 -0.02 3.23
CA ILE A 68 -9.11 0.84 3.27
C ILE A 68 -9.20 1.62 1.97
N PHE A 69 -10.23 1.34 1.16
CA PHE A 69 -10.42 1.98 -0.15
C PHE A 69 -11.54 3.01 -0.16
N ALA A 70 -12.48 2.91 0.78
CA ALA A 70 -13.66 3.75 0.86
C ALA A 70 -13.90 4.23 2.29
N ILE A 71 -14.15 5.53 2.43
CA ILE A 71 -14.68 6.13 3.65
C ILE A 71 -15.79 7.11 3.28
N ALA A 72 -16.83 7.19 4.11
CA ALA A 72 -17.87 8.20 4.01
C ALA A 72 -18.28 8.67 5.41
N LEU A 73 -18.43 9.98 5.59
CA LEU A 73 -18.91 10.59 6.83
C LEU A 73 -20.37 10.99 6.62
N SER A 74 -21.24 10.58 7.54
CA SER A 74 -22.65 11.00 7.51
C SER A 74 -22.76 12.53 7.64
N PRO A 75 -23.74 13.20 7.01
CA PRO A 75 -23.88 14.67 7.08
C PRO A 75 -24.07 15.22 8.50
N ASN A 76 -24.61 14.43 9.43
CA ASN A 76 -24.72 14.77 10.85
C ASN A 76 -23.47 14.43 11.67
N GLU A 77 -22.42 13.93 11.01
CA GLU A 77 -21.14 13.49 11.56
C GLU A 77 -21.25 12.45 12.68
N LYS A 78 -22.35 11.67 12.76
CA LYS A 78 -22.48 10.59 13.74
C LYS A 78 -21.77 9.32 13.31
N PHE A 79 -21.79 9.02 12.02
CA PHE A 79 -21.34 7.75 11.48
C PHE A 79 -20.20 7.93 10.48
N LEU A 80 -19.15 7.14 10.65
CA LEU A 80 -18.09 6.94 9.66
C LEU A 80 -18.23 5.53 9.09
N ALA A 81 -18.64 5.45 7.83
CA ALA A 81 -18.68 4.18 7.10
C ALA A 81 -17.32 3.92 6.46
N VAL A 82 -16.84 2.68 6.57
CA VAL A 82 -15.51 2.25 6.13
C VAL A 82 -15.63 0.97 5.33
N GLY A 83 -15.06 0.97 4.12
CA GLY A 83 -15.05 -0.17 3.22
C GLY A 83 -13.67 -0.35 2.57
N GLY A 84 -13.39 -1.56 2.13
CA GLY A 84 -12.11 -1.88 1.51
C GLY A 84 -11.98 -3.36 1.25
N TYR A 85 -10.76 -3.87 1.38
CA TYR A 85 -10.46 -5.29 1.23
C TYR A 85 -10.39 -5.94 2.62
N PHE A 86 -11.54 -6.35 3.14
CA PHE A 86 -11.68 -7.00 4.45
C PHE A 86 -12.06 -8.48 4.28
N GLU A 87 -11.75 -9.32 5.26
CA GLU A 87 -12.30 -10.67 5.35
C GLU A 87 -13.84 -10.63 5.27
N ASN A 88 -14.38 -11.35 4.28
CA ASN A 88 -15.80 -11.39 3.93
C ASN A 88 -16.37 -10.09 3.33
N ASP A 89 -15.50 -9.20 2.83
CA ASP A 89 -15.88 -8.04 2.00
C ASP A 89 -16.96 -7.14 2.63
N GLU A 90 -16.85 -6.95 3.94
CA GLU A 90 -17.83 -6.23 4.76
C GLU A 90 -17.66 -4.69 4.73
N ILE A 91 -18.70 -3.98 5.18
CA ILE A 91 -18.64 -2.54 5.47
C ILE A 91 -18.73 -2.36 6.99
N ARG A 92 -17.85 -1.55 7.57
CA ARG A 92 -17.84 -1.23 9.00
C ARG A 92 -18.37 0.16 9.26
N ILE A 93 -19.30 0.29 10.19
CA ILE A 93 -19.89 1.56 10.61
C ILE A 93 -19.37 1.90 12.00
N TYR A 94 -18.64 3.00 12.10
CA TYR A 94 -18.13 3.51 13.37
C TYR A 94 -18.93 4.71 13.85
N SER A 95 -19.03 4.88 15.16
CA SER A 95 -19.33 6.19 15.76
C SER A 95 -18.17 7.12 15.44
N TYR A 96 -18.42 8.23 14.74
CA TYR A 96 -17.34 9.16 14.44
C TYR A 96 -16.85 9.89 15.70
N GLN A 97 -17.71 10.16 16.68
CA GLN A 97 -17.33 10.80 17.95
C GLN A 97 -16.51 9.88 18.84
N THR A 98 -16.91 8.60 18.96
CA THR A 98 -16.29 7.69 19.94
C THR A 98 -15.33 6.70 19.32
N GLY A 99 -15.35 6.47 18.00
CA GLY A 99 -14.51 5.49 17.31
C GLY A 99 -14.94 4.04 17.52
N LYS A 100 -16.02 3.81 18.28
CA LYS A 100 -16.57 2.47 18.51
C LYS A 100 -17.21 1.94 17.24
N LEU A 101 -17.00 0.65 16.96
CA LEU A 101 -17.76 -0.05 15.93
C LEU A 101 -19.22 -0.17 16.37
N ILE A 102 -20.14 0.27 15.52
CA ILE A 102 -21.59 0.23 15.77
C ILE A 102 -22.23 -0.94 15.01
N LYS A 103 -21.79 -1.17 13.77
CA LYS A 103 -22.40 -2.18 12.91
C LYS A 103 -21.42 -2.71 11.87
N ILE A 104 -21.60 -3.97 11.51
CA ILE A 104 -20.98 -4.60 10.34
C ILE A 104 -22.08 -4.93 9.33
N LEU A 105 -21.93 -4.46 8.09
CA LEU A 105 -22.84 -4.75 6.99
C LEU A 105 -22.25 -5.86 6.12
N LYS A 106 -22.86 -7.04 6.16
CA LYS A 106 -22.42 -8.23 5.41
C LYS A 106 -23.39 -8.50 4.27
N SER A 107 -23.00 -8.16 3.04
CA SER A 107 -23.79 -8.49 1.83
C SER A 107 -22.98 -8.48 0.55
N HIS A 108 -21.95 -7.62 0.46
CA HIS A 108 -21.04 -7.65 -0.67
C HIS A 108 -20.23 -8.95 -0.68
N LYS A 109 -19.88 -9.41 -1.90
CA LYS A 109 -19.12 -10.65 -2.13
C LYS A 109 -17.71 -10.38 -2.67
N ASN A 110 -17.29 -9.12 -2.66
CA ASN A 110 -15.99 -8.66 -3.12
C ASN A 110 -15.74 -7.24 -2.59
N VAL A 111 -14.50 -6.79 -2.74
CA VAL A 111 -13.95 -5.52 -2.28
C VAL A 111 -14.92 -4.35 -2.44
N VAL A 112 -15.10 -3.57 -1.38
CA VAL A 112 -15.88 -2.31 -1.44
C VAL A 112 -14.96 -1.18 -1.88
N TYR A 113 -15.24 -0.59 -3.05
CA TYR A 113 -14.40 0.43 -3.65
C TYR A 113 -14.84 1.85 -3.37
N ASP A 114 -16.11 2.10 -3.07
CA ASP A 114 -16.61 3.44 -2.76
C ASP A 114 -17.82 3.42 -1.82
N LEU A 115 -17.97 4.51 -1.06
CA LEU A 115 -19.07 4.74 -0.14
C LEU A 115 -19.52 6.20 -0.27
N ALA A 116 -20.83 6.43 -0.14
CA ALA A 116 -21.40 7.78 -0.07
C ALA A 116 -22.63 7.79 0.82
N PHE A 117 -22.78 8.78 1.69
CA PHE A 117 -24.05 9.06 2.37
C PHE A 117 -24.91 9.98 1.51
N SER A 118 -26.22 9.86 1.63
CA SER A 118 -27.17 10.83 1.07
C SER A 118 -27.09 12.16 1.81
N GLU A 119 -27.51 13.27 1.17
CA GLU A 119 -27.42 14.62 1.75
C GLU A 119 -28.22 14.78 3.06
N ASN A 120 -29.39 14.12 3.15
CA ASN A 120 -30.18 14.04 4.38
C ASN A 120 -29.59 13.07 5.42
N GLY A 121 -28.67 12.20 5.01
CA GLY A 121 -28.04 11.20 5.85
C GLY A 121 -28.86 9.93 6.06
N ASP A 122 -30.05 9.79 5.44
CA ASP A 122 -30.96 8.65 5.62
C ASP A 122 -30.46 7.35 4.97
N TYR A 123 -29.54 7.46 4.01
CA TYR A 123 -29.03 6.32 3.26
C TYR A 123 -27.51 6.31 3.16
N LEU A 124 -26.95 5.11 3.14
CA LEU A 124 -25.59 4.83 2.70
C LEU A 124 -25.66 4.07 1.35
N LEU A 125 -24.81 4.45 0.40
CA LEU A 125 -24.63 3.75 -0.87
C LEU A 125 -23.21 3.18 -0.93
N SER A 126 -23.09 1.92 -1.32
CA SER A 126 -21.80 1.24 -1.51
C SER A 126 -21.64 0.70 -2.92
N GLY A 127 -20.42 0.73 -3.47
CA GLY A 127 -20.07 0.11 -4.75
C GLY A 127 -18.93 -0.90 -4.59
N SER A 128 -19.03 -2.04 -5.26
CA SER A 128 -18.14 -3.18 -5.03
C SER A 128 -17.61 -3.85 -6.31
N GLY A 129 -16.50 -4.56 -6.16
CA GLY A 129 -15.97 -5.53 -7.12
C GLY A 129 -16.90 -6.69 -7.43
N ASP A 130 -17.97 -6.88 -6.66
CA ASP A 130 -19.02 -7.88 -6.95
C ASP A 130 -19.98 -7.41 -8.06
N LYS A 131 -19.68 -6.27 -8.68
CA LYS A 131 -20.41 -5.66 -9.81
C LYS A 131 -21.75 -5.04 -9.41
N THR A 132 -22.03 -4.95 -8.10
CA THR A 132 -23.25 -4.35 -7.58
C THR A 132 -22.96 -3.05 -6.84
N ALA A 133 -23.99 -2.19 -6.80
CA ALA A 133 -24.10 -1.18 -5.77
C ALA A 133 -25.21 -1.57 -4.79
N LYS A 134 -25.10 -1.18 -3.52
CA LYS A 134 -26.10 -1.49 -2.49
C LYS A 134 -26.50 -0.24 -1.73
N LEU A 135 -27.81 -0.08 -1.54
CA LEU A 135 -28.42 1.01 -0.78
C LEU A 135 -28.84 0.48 0.59
N TRP A 136 -28.43 1.17 1.64
CA TRP A 136 -28.63 0.80 3.03
C TRP A 136 -29.35 1.93 3.77
N SER A 137 -30.30 1.58 4.64
CA SER A 137 -30.84 2.53 5.62
C SER A 137 -29.75 2.92 6.61
N SER A 138 -29.57 4.21 6.90
CA SER A 138 -28.60 4.65 7.91
C SER A 138 -29.13 4.60 9.35
N GLU A 139 -30.44 4.45 9.51
CA GLU A 139 -31.09 4.30 10.81
C GLU A 139 -31.02 2.84 11.28
N SER A 140 -31.50 1.92 10.44
CA SER A 140 -31.59 0.49 10.79
C SER A 140 -30.38 -0.33 10.31
N TRP A 141 -29.58 0.20 9.38
CA TRP A 141 -28.50 -0.52 8.69
C TRP A 141 -28.95 -1.75 7.90
N ASN A 142 -30.25 -1.83 7.58
CA ASN A 142 -30.78 -2.85 6.69
C ASN A 142 -30.45 -2.55 5.22
N LEU A 143 -30.26 -3.63 4.45
CA LEU A 143 -30.11 -3.54 3.01
C LEU A 143 -31.48 -3.27 2.38
N GLU A 144 -31.65 -2.09 1.80
CA GLU A 144 -32.90 -1.67 1.17
C GLU A 144 -32.96 -2.16 -0.28
N LYS A 145 -31.86 -1.98 -1.03
CA LYS A 145 -31.78 -2.36 -2.46
C LYS A 145 -30.39 -2.87 -2.85
N THR A 146 -30.39 -3.84 -3.76
CA THR A 146 -29.20 -4.22 -4.54
C THR A 146 -29.41 -3.77 -5.98
N ILE A 147 -28.51 -2.93 -6.48
CA ILE A 147 -28.50 -2.39 -7.83
C ILE A 147 -27.55 -3.26 -8.67
N SER A 148 -28.12 -4.12 -9.51
CA SER A 148 -27.40 -5.08 -10.35
C SER A 148 -27.48 -4.73 -11.83
N PHE A 149 -26.91 -3.59 -12.21
CA PHE A 149 -26.87 -3.11 -13.60
C PHE A 149 -25.52 -3.36 -14.29
N HIS A 150 -24.42 -3.24 -13.54
CA HIS A 150 -23.07 -3.26 -14.11
C HIS A 150 -22.58 -4.68 -14.40
N SER A 151 -21.78 -4.84 -15.46
CA SER A 151 -21.19 -6.13 -15.87
C SER A 151 -19.75 -6.32 -15.38
N ASP A 152 -19.19 -5.27 -14.78
CA ASP A 152 -17.86 -5.23 -14.15
C ASP A 152 -17.93 -4.40 -12.84
N ALA A 153 -16.84 -4.40 -12.08
CA ALA A 153 -16.72 -3.78 -10.77
C ALA A 153 -17.22 -2.32 -10.73
N VAL A 154 -18.01 -2.00 -9.71
CA VAL A 154 -18.53 -0.64 -9.45
C VAL A 154 -17.50 0.12 -8.63
N TYR A 155 -16.79 1.03 -9.28
CA TYR A 155 -15.72 1.80 -8.67
C TYR A 155 -16.19 3.12 -8.10
N GLY A 156 -17.25 3.75 -8.63
CA GLY A 156 -17.73 5.04 -8.14
C GLY A 156 -19.18 4.97 -7.72
N VAL A 157 -19.52 5.53 -6.56
CA VAL A 157 -20.90 5.77 -6.16
C VAL A 157 -21.08 7.16 -5.56
N LYS A 158 -22.18 7.84 -5.92
CA LYS A 158 -22.59 9.12 -5.33
C LYS A 158 -24.10 9.23 -5.26
N PHE A 159 -24.61 10.01 -4.31
CA PHE A 159 -25.98 10.50 -4.37
C PHE A 159 -26.02 11.76 -5.23
N PHE A 160 -27.13 11.94 -5.94
CA PHE A 160 -27.41 13.17 -6.66
C PHE A 160 -28.90 13.47 -6.56
N LYS A 161 -29.24 14.33 -5.59
CA LYS A 161 -30.62 14.51 -5.11
C LYS A 161 -31.17 13.16 -4.60
N ASN A 162 -32.45 12.87 -4.81
CA ASN A 162 -33.08 11.59 -4.40
C ASN A 162 -32.81 10.45 -5.39
N ARG A 163 -31.58 10.33 -5.89
CA ARG A 163 -31.14 9.31 -6.86
C ARG A 163 -29.72 8.87 -6.57
N THR A 164 -29.37 7.68 -7.05
CA THR A 164 -28.02 7.13 -6.94
C THR A 164 -27.32 7.18 -8.29
N VAL A 165 -26.04 7.52 -8.30
CA VAL A 165 -25.17 7.50 -9.49
C VAL A 165 -24.07 6.47 -9.29
N THR A 166 -23.86 5.62 -10.30
CA THR A 166 -22.84 4.56 -10.28
C THR A 166 -21.93 4.66 -11.51
N ALA A 167 -20.64 4.40 -11.34
CA ALA A 167 -19.64 4.34 -12.41
C ALA A 167 -18.81 3.05 -12.29
N SER A 168 -18.56 2.39 -13.43
CA SER A 168 -17.97 1.05 -13.47
C SER A 168 -16.91 0.89 -14.54
N HIS A 169 -16.07 -0.13 -14.32
CA HIS A 169 -15.13 -0.65 -15.30
C HIS A 169 -15.77 -1.28 -16.54
N ASP A 170 -17.09 -1.43 -16.58
CA ASP A 170 -17.82 -1.78 -17.80
C ASP A 170 -18.02 -0.59 -18.76
N ASN A 171 -17.33 0.52 -18.50
CA ASN A 171 -17.36 1.79 -19.23
C ASN A 171 -18.67 2.58 -19.08
N ARG A 172 -19.57 2.18 -18.17
CA ARG A 172 -20.87 2.83 -18.01
C ARG A 172 -20.95 3.67 -16.75
N ILE A 173 -21.68 4.78 -16.89
CA ILE A 173 -22.24 5.56 -15.79
C ILE A 173 -23.76 5.42 -15.83
N ALA A 174 -24.40 5.27 -14.68
CA ALA A 174 -25.85 5.10 -14.59
C ALA A 174 -26.45 5.88 -13.42
N ILE A 175 -27.67 6.37 -13.61
CA ILE A 175 -28.51 6.94 -12.57
C ILE A 175 -29.66 5.98 -12.30
N HIS A 176 -29.91 5.70 -11.02
CA HIS A 176 -31.03 4.88 -10.55
C HIS A 176 -31.90 5.66 -9.56
N SER A 177 -33.18 5.30 -9.48
CA SER A 177 -34.06 5.75 -8.39
C SER A 177 -33.61 5.12 -7.07
N LEU A 178 -34.09 5.65 -5.92
CA LEU A 178 -33.84 5.01 -4.62
C LEU A 178 -34.48 3.62 -4.50
N ASN A 179 -35.44 3.29 -5.38
CA ASN A 179 -36.00 1.94 -5.49
C ASN A 179 -35.11 0.97 -6.27
N GLY A 180 -33.97 1.44 -6.81
CA GLY A 180 -33.01 0.65 -7.57
C GLY A 180 -33.32 0.56 -9.07
N GLU A 181 -34.33 1.26 -9.57
CA GLU A 181 -34.71 1.23 -10.98
C GLU A 181 -33.76 2.09 -11.81
N LEU A 182 -33.29 1.56 -12.94
CA LEU A 182 -32.47 2.31 -13.89
C LEU A 182 -33.31 3.43 -14.51
N LEU A 183 -32.86 4.67 -14.33
CA LEU A 183 -33.47 5.84 -14.97
C LEU A 183 -32.77 6.18 -16.27
N LYS A 184 -31.43 6.13 -16.29
CA LYS A 184 -30.63 6.36 -17.48
C LYS A 184 -29.20 5.85 -17.32
N SER A 185 -28.58 5.47 -18.43
CA SER A 185 -27.16 5.15 -18.49
C SER A 185 -26.49 5.80 -19.69
N TYR A 186 -25.18 5.99 -19.59
CA TYR A 186 -24.31 6.41 -20.68
C TYR A 186 -23.10 5.49 -20.75
N THR A 187 -22.71 5.08 -21.95
CA THR A 187 -21.54 4.22 -22.21
C THR A 187 -20.43 5.04 -22.84
N HIS A 188 -19.23 4.95 -22.28
CA HIS A 188 -18.03 5.58 -22.81
C HIS A 188 -17.08 4.56 -23.46
N SER A 189 -16.01 5.03 -24.11
CA SER A 189 -15.00 4.18 -24.75
C SER A 189 -13.99 3.58 -23.75
N HIS A 190 -13.94 4.10 -22.52
CA HIS A 190 -12.98 3.68 -21.50
C HIS A 190 -13.66 3.45 -20.15
N LYS A 191 -12.96 2.70 -19.30
CA LYS A 191 -13.40 2.33 -17.95
C LYS A 191 -13.59 3.57 -17.09
N LEU A 192 -14.69 3.62 -16.33
CA LEU A 192 -15.02 4.73 -15.43
C LEU A 192 -14.82 4.31 -13.97
N MET A 193 -14.35 5.24 -13.15
CA MET A 193 -13.91 4.93 -11.78
C MET A 193 -14.28 5.97 -10.75
N TYR A 194 -14.16 7.25 -11.08
CA TYR A 194 -14.34 8.35 -10.13
C TYR A 194 -15.62 9.11 -10.44
N LEU A 195 -16.30 9.57 -9.40
CA LEU A 195 -17.52 10.36 -9.49
C LEU A 195 -17.45 11.55 -8.55
N ALA A 196 -17.94 12.69 -9.04
CA ALA A 196 -18.24 13.86 -8.23
C ALA A 196 -19.61 14.42 -8.64
N THR A 197 -20.28 15.04 -7.69
CA THR A 197 -21.61 15.62 -7.87
C THR A 197 -21.70 16.97 -7.16
N ASN A 198 -22.32 17.96 -7.80
CA ASN A 198 -22.78 19.18 -7.12
C ASN A 198 -24.32 19.25 -7.24
N SER A 199 -24.94 20.42 -7.07
CA SER A 199 -26.40 20.60 -7.18
C SER A 199 -26.96 20.44 -8.61
N GLU A 200 -26.12 20.56 -9.63
CA GLU A 200 -26.52 20.68 -11.04
C GLU A 200 -25.91 19.61 -11.97
N ASN A 201 -24.70 19.18 -11.68
CA ASN A 201 -23.85 18.40 -12.56
C ASN A 201 -23.29 17.14 -11.90
N ILE A 202 -22.97 16.19 -12.75
CA ILE A 202 -22.27 14.96 -12.42
C ILE A 202 -20.98 14.93 -13.24
N ALA A 203 -19.85 14.71 -12.60
CA ALA A 203 -18.55 14.53 -13.26
C ALA A 203 -18.06 13.10 -13.08
N THR A 204 -17.48 12.51 -14.13
CA THR A 204 -16.85 11.19 -14.05
C THR A 204 -15.59 11.08 -14.89
N CYS A 205 -14.66 10.26 -14.44
CA CYS A 205 -13.46 9.89 -15.19
C CYS A 205 -12.97 8.49 -14.82
N GLY A 206 -11.93 8.00 -15.49
CA GLY A 206 -11.32 6.71 -15.21
C GLY A 206 -10.03 6.48 -16.00
N VAL A 207 -9.91 5.36 -16.71
CA VAL A 207 -8.63 4.91 -17.33
C VAL A 207 -8.24 5.73 -18.59
N GLY A 208 -9.10 6.63 -19.05
CA GLY A 208 -8.81 7.56 -20.16
C GLY A 208 -8.23 8.90 -19.71
N ASN A 209 -8.00 9.81 -20.65
CA ASN A 209 -7.54 11.18 -20.39
C ASN A 209 -8.68 12.22 -20.39
N GLN A 210 -9.93 11.77 -20.21
CA GLN A 210 -11.11 12.63 -20.29
C GLN A 210 -11.85 12.69 -18.95
N ILE A 211 -12.36 13.88 -18.62
CA ILE A 211 -13.41 14.06 -17.62
C ILE A 211 -14.71 14.35 -18.37
N LEU A 212 -15.74 13.56 -18.08
CA LEU A 212 -17.07 13.70 -18.66
C LEU A 212 -17.96 14.47 -17.68
N ILE A 213 -18.62 15.51 -18.18
CA ILE A 213 -19.57 16.32 -17.41
C ILE A 213 -20.97 16.09 -17.94
N PHE A 214 -21.89 15.78 -17.04
CA PHE A 214 -23.29 15.56 -17.32
C PHE A 214 -24.19 16.55 -16.58
N ASP A 215 -25.36 16.79 -17.15
CA ASP A 215 -26.44 17.49 -16.46
C ASP A 215 -27.15 16.59 -15.43
N LYS A 216 -28.15 17.15 -14.75
CA LYS A 216 -28.99 16.45 -13.79
C LYS A 216 -29.74 15.21 -14.34
N ASN A 217 -29.84 15.06 -15.65
CA ASN A 217 -30.55 13.99 -16.34
C ASN A 217 -29.58 13.06 -17.09
N LEU A 218 -28.30 13.05 -16.72
CA LEU A 218 -27.25 12.27 -17.38
C LEU A 218 -27.15 12.55 -18.89
N ASN A 219 -27.45 13.76 -19.34
CA ASN A 219 -27.08 14.22 -20.69
C ASN A 219 -25.66 14.73 -20.66
N LEU A 220 -24.82 14.24 -21.57
CA LEU A 220 -23.43 14.69 -21.67
C LEU A 220 -23.39 16.16 -22.12
N MET A 221 -22.85 17.03 -21.28
CA MET A 221 -22.71 18.46 -21.55
C MET A 221 -21.34 18.81 -22.14
N LYS A 222 -20.28 18.20 -21.59
CA LYS A 222 -18.89 18.56 -21.93
C LYS A 222 -17.97 17.35 -21.75
N LYS A 223 -16.94 17.28 -22.60
CA LYS A 223 -15.74 16.47 -22.37
C LYS A 223 -14.57 17.41 -22.13
N ILE A 224 -13.83 17.19 -21.06
CA ILE A 224 -12.60 17.91 -20.75
C ILE A 224 -11.44 16.99 -21.09
N ASP A 225 -10.64 17.37 -22.09
CA ASP A 225 -9.39 16.67 -22.38
C ASP A 225 -8.32 17.11 -21.37
N SER A 226 -7.82 16.13 -20.63
CA SER A 226 -6.74 16.30 -19.66
C SER A 226 -5.41 15.90 -20.28
N GLU A 227 -4.35 16.63 -19.96
CA GLU A 227 -2.96 16.30 -20.32
C GLU A 227 -2.49 15.00 -19.62
N THR A 228 -3.23 14.52 -18.62
CA THR A 228 -2.92 13.34 -17.80
C THR A 228 -4.15 12.44 -17.69
N VAL A 229 -4.00 11.22 -17.15
CA VAL A 229 -5.14 10.42 -16.71
C VAL A 229 -5.72 11.07 -15.46
N PRO A 230 -6.90 11.74 -15.51
CA PRO A 230 -7.48 12.37 -14.34
C PRO A 230 -8.01 11.28 -13.40
N VAL A 231 -7.73 11.42 -12.12
CA VAL A 231 -8.15 10.47 -11.07
C VAL A 231 -8.54 11.25 -9.83
N GLY A 232 -9.52 10.75 -9.08
CA GLY A 232 -10.11 11.53 -7.99
C GLY A 232 -10.85 12.76 -8.52
N LEU A 233 -12.11 12.91 -8.14
CA LEU A 233 -12.91 14.07 -8.52
C LEU A 233 -13.66 14.57 -7.31
N ASN A 234 -13.76 15.88 -7.17
CA ASN A 234 -14.68 16.50 -6.21
C ASN A 234 -15.10 17.90 -6.65
N PHE A 235 -16.32 18.30 -6.31
CA PHE A 235 -16.74 19.68 -6.49
C PHE A 235 -16.46 20.49 -5.22
N SER A 236 -16.22 21.78 -5.36
CA SER A 236 -16.19 22.70 -4.21
C SER A 236 -17.55 22.74 -3.52
N PRO A 237 -17.62 23.11 -2.23
CA PRO A 237 -18.89 23.17 -1.50
C PRO A 237 -19.93 24.09 -2.15
N ASP A 238 -19.49 25.17 -2.80
CA ASP A 238 -20.36 26.08 -3.56
C ASP A 238 -20.61 25.65 -5.01
N GLY A 239 -20.06 24.52 -5.44
CA GLY A 239 -20.22 23.94 -6.78
C GLY A 239 -19.53 24.72 -7.91
N LYS A 240 -18.76 25.77 -7.61
CA LYS A 240 -18.10 26.62 -8.63
C LYS A 240 -16.82 26.04 -9.19
N TYR A 241 -16.22 25.06 -8.52
CA TYR A 241 -14.96 24.45 -8.92
C TYR A 241 -15.05 22.94 -8.91
N LEU A 242 -14.31 22.31 -9.82
CA LEU A 242 -14.07 20.88 -9.88
C LEU A 242 -12.57 20.65 -9.72
N ILE A 243 -12.17 19.83 -8.75
CA ILE A 243 -10.80 19.35 -8.61
C ILE A 243 -10.66 17.98 -9.27
N ALA A 244 -9.57 17.79 -10.00
CA ALA A 244 -9.16 16.50 -10.52
C ALA A 244 -7.70 16.22 -10.15
N GLY A 245 -7.46 15.08 -9.51
CA GLY A 245 -6.12 14.57 -9.29
C GLY A 245 -5.51 13.95 -10.55
N THR A 246 -4.35 13.31 -10.42
CA THR A 246 -3.58 12.80 -11.56
C THR A 246 -3.01 11.40 -11.36
N GLY A 247 -3.15 10.56 -12.40
CA GLY A 247 -2.62 9.21 -12.46
C GLY A 247 -1.29 9.09 -13.20
N THR A 248 -0.98 10.05 -14.09
CA THR A 248 0.17 9.98 -15.02
C THR A 248 0.95 11.29 -15.08
N SER A 249 2.00 11.35 -15.91
CA SER A 249 2.90 12.52 -15.96
C SER A 249 2.35 13.54 -16.95
N PRO A 250 2.42 14.86 -16.70
CA PRO A 250 2.96 15.52 -15.49
C PRO A 250 2.06 15.36 -14.24
N ARG A 251 2.63 15.24 -13.03
CA ARG A 251 1.88 14.98 -11.78
C ARG A 251 1.15 16.22 -11.24
N ASN A 252 0.23 16.75 -12.03
CA ASN A 252 -0.51 17.99 -11.75
C ASN A 252 -1.93 17.70 -11.27
N THR A 253 -2.29 18.19 -10.08
CA THR A 253 -3.70 18.25 -9.64
C THR A 253 -4.33 19.54 -10.18
N ASN A 254 -5.43 19.43 -10.91
CA ASN A 254 -6.02 20.54 -11.67
C ASN A 254 -7.33 21.02 -11.05
N ILE A 255 -7.57 22.33 -11.10
CA ILE A 255 -8.86 22.96 -10.79
C ILE A 255 -9.47 23.46 -12.09
N TYR A 256 -10.74 23.13 -12.28
CA TYR A 256 -11.59 23.62 -13.36
C TYR A 256 -12.70 24.47 -12.75
N GLU A 257 -13.01 25.61 -13.36
CA GLU A 257 -14.22 26.37 -12.99
C GLU A 257 -15.45 25.75 -13.67
N THR A 258 -16.64 25.78 -13.05
CA THR A 258 -17.78 24.99 -13.54
C THR A 258 -18.70 25.72 -14.52
N ARG A 259 -18.49 27.01 -14.83
CA ARG A 259 -19.29 27.73 -15.83
C ARG A 259 -19.01 27.23 -17.24
N ASN A 260 -17.75 26.97 -17.57
CA ASN A 260 -17.36 26.40 -18.87
C ASN A 260 -16.38 25.22 -18.79
N TYR A 261 -15.97 24.81 -17.57
CA TYR A 261 -15.02 23.73 -17.33
C TYR A 261 -13.61 24.03 -17.86
N SER A 262 -13.23 25.30 -17.86
CA SER A 262 -11.85 25.72 -18.16
C SER A 262 -10.93 25.45 -16.98
N LYS A 263 -9.71 24.95 -17.28
CA LYS A 263 -8.66 24.76 -16.28
C LYS A 263 -8.16 26.14 -15.81
N ILE A 264 -8.30 26.43 -14.52
CA ILE A 264 -7.87 27.70 -13.93
C ILE A 264 -6.58 27.60 -13.12
N LYS A 265 -6.24 26.40 -12.60
CA LYS A 265 -5.04 26.19 -11.79
C LYS A 265 -4.53 24.76 -11.88
N SER A 266 -3.21 24.60 -11.74
CA SER A 266 -2.54 23.31 -11.64
C SER A 266 -1.56 23.33 -10.46
N PHE A 267 -1.74 22.42 -9.52
CA PHE A 267 -0.87 22.21 -8.37
C PHE A 267 0.15 21.10 -8.66
N LYS A 268 1.44 21.42 -8.55
CA LYS A 268 2.54 20.62 -9.11
C LYS A 268 3.55 20.10 -8.08
N LYS A 269 3.21 20.08 -6.78
CA LYS A 269 4.14 19.63 -5.72
C LYS A 269 4.25 18.12 -5.56
N HIS A 270 3.24 17.35 -5.95
CA HIS A 270 3.23 15.91 -5.76
C HIS A 270 4.26 15.22 -6.67
N SER A 271 5.06 14.30 -6.11
CA SER A 271 6.06 13.57 -6.90
C SER A 271 5.49 12.39 -7.68
N ASN A 272 4.26 11.97 -7.36
CA ASN A 272 3.59 10.83 -7.96
C ASN A 272 2.06 11.00 -7.98
N SER A 273 1.32 9.93 -8.27
CA SER A 273 -0.14 9.97 -8.43
C SER A 273 -0.85 10.59 -7.23
N THR A 274 -1.87 11.40 -7.51
CA THR A 274 -2.70 12.09 -6.54
C THR A 274 -4.14 11.68 -6.75
N VAL A 275 -4.62 10.73 -5.95
CA VAL A 275 -5.96 10.16 -6.14
C VAL A 275 -6.96 10.76 -5.17
N ALA A 276 -6.52 11.13 -3.97
CA ALA A 276 -7.39 11.72 -2.98
C ALA A 276 -7.45 13.23 -3.15
N VAL A 277 -8.62 13.76 -3.50
CA VAL A 277 -8.84 15.20 -3.70
C VAL A 277 -10.14 15.64 -3.05
N ASN A 278 -10.14 16.82 -2.46
CA ASN A 278 -11.33 17.45 -1.89
C ASN A 278 -11.11 18.97 -1.78
N PHE A 279 -12.09 19.67 -1.24
CA PHE A 279 -12.03 21.08 -0.86
C PHE A 279 -12.28 21.20 0.64
N LEU A 280 -11.45 22.00 1.31
CA LEU A 280 -11.69 22.42 2.70
C LEU A 280 -12.84 23.42 2.75
N ASP A 281 -12.84 24.35 1.80
CA ASP A 281 -13.85 25.38 1.59
C ASP A 281 -13.87 25.79 0.10
N SER A 282 -14.67 26.79 -0.27
CA SER A 282 -14.82 27.22 -1.67
C SER A 282 -13.58 27.89 -2.29
N SER A 283 -12.53 28.13 -1.50
CA SER A 283 -11.26 28.73 -1.93
C SER A 283 -10.04 27.85 -1.67
N THR A 284 -10.20 26.75 -0.93
CA THR A 284 -9.10 25.94 -0.44
C THR A 284 -9.25 24.49 -0.86
N ALA A 285 -8.31 24.02 -1.68
CA ALA A 285 -8.24 22.67 -2.18
C ALA A 285 -7.34 21.78 -1.31
N ILE A 286 -7.66 20.49 -1.28
CA ILE A 286 -6.90 19.45 -0.61
C ILE A 286 -6.52 18.39 -1.65
N SER A 287 -5.24 17.99 -1.68
CA SER A 287 -4.77 16.90 -2.54
C SER A 287 -3.80 15.99 -1.80
N GLY A 288 -4.06 14.68 -1.82
CA GLY A 288 -3.29 13.63 -1.17
C GLY A 288 -2.72 12.61 -2.16
N GLY A 289 -1.44 12.24 -1.99
CA GLY A 289 -0.75 11.32 -2.88
C GLY A 289 0.76 11.40 -2.81
N GLY A 290 1.43 11.16 -3.95
CA GLY A 290 2.89 11.24 -4.05
C GLY A 290 3.65 10.02 -3.53
N ASP A 291 4.97 10.08 -3.54
CA ASP A 291 5.84 9.00 -3.05
C ASP A 291 6.03 8.99 -1.54
N ASN A 292 5.71 10.10 -0.86
CA ASN A 292 5.75 10.22 0.59
C ASN A 292 4.35 10.25 1.22
N ASN A 293 3.31 9.98 0.41
CA ASN A 293 1.90 9.93 0.84
C ASN A 293 1.46 11.25 1.51
N GLU A 294 1.95 12.37 0.99
CA GLU A 294 1.67 13.71 1.48
C GLU A 294 0.23 14.16 1.21
N ILE A 295 -0.33 15.00 2.10
CA ILE A 295 -1.56 15.75 1.88
C ILE A 295 -1.22 17.24 1.90
N TYR A 296 -1.55 17.94 0.83
CA TYR A 296 -1.40 19.40 0.72
C TYR A 296 -2.74 20.10 0.83
N ILE A 297 -2.74 21.24 1.53
CA ILE A 297 -3.84 22.19 1.62
C ILE A 297 -3.38 23.50 0.97
N TRP A 298 -4.10 23.94 -0.05
CA TRP A 298 -3.63 25.01 -0.93
C TRP A 298 -4.77 25.85 -1.47
N ASN A 299 -4.52 27.16 -1.55
CA ASN A 299 -5.50 28.13 -2.00
C ASN A 299 -5.62 28.13 -3.54
N ILE A 300 -6.83 28.18 -4.08
CA ILE A 300 -7.06 28.12 -5.53
C ILE A 300 -6.96 29.49 -6.21
N HIS A 301 -7.02 30.61 -5.47
CA HIS A 301 -7.06 31.97 -6.03
C HIS A 301 -5.74 32.73 -5.94
N ASN A 302 -4.90 32.41 -4.97
CA ASN A 302 -3.65 33.14 -4.79
C ASN A 302 -2.71 32.91 -5.99
N SER A 303 -2.09 33.99 -6.46
CA SER A 303 -1.27 34.06 -7.68
C SER A 303 0.10 33.39 -7.54
N ASP A 304 0.60 33.28 -6.31
CA ASP A 304 1.82 32.52 -6.06
C ASP A 304 1.51 31.03 -6.20
N SER A 305 2.19 30.39 -7.15
CA SER A 305 2.08 28.96 -7.50
C SER A 305 2.24 27.99 -6.30
N TYR A 306 2.57 28.49 -5.11
CA TYR A 306 2.76 27.74 -3.88
C TYR A 306 2.24 28.43 -2.62
N SER A 307 1.31 29.39 -2.70
CA SER A 307 0.70 29.93 -1.48
C SER A 307 0.08 28.78 -0.67
N PHE A 308 0.69 28.52 0.47
CA PHE A 308 0.54 27.28 1.19
C PHE A 308 -0.15 27.58 2.49
N GLU A 309 -1.31 26.94 2.70
CA GLU A 309 -2.00 27.06 3.98
C GLU A 309 -1.45 26.02 4.94
N ASN A 310 -1.24 24.78 4.47
CA ASN A 310 -0.65 23.72 5.27
C ASN A 310 -0.26 22.46 4.47
N SER A 311 0.46 21.53 5.10
CA SER A 311 0.57 20.15 4.64
C SER A 311 0.75 19.16 5.76
N ILE A 312 0.15 17.99 5.57
CA ILE A 312 0.30 16.83 6.45
C ILE A 312 1.24 15.87 5.74
N ILE A 313 2.49 15.85 6.20
CA ILE A 313 3.55 15.04 5.60
C ILE A 313 4.30 14.35 6.74
N GLY A 314 4.36 13.02 6.65
CA GLY A 314 5.19 12.24 7.56
C GLY A 314 6.67 12.60 7.41
N THR A 315 7.46 12.28 8.42
CA THR A 315 8.91 12.47 8.39
C THR A 315 9.63 11.37 7.60
N GLY A 316 8.94 10.29 7.25
CA GLY A 316 9.47 9.17 6.50
C GLY A 316 9.49 9.40 5.00
N GLN A 317 10.40 8.69 4.33
CA GLN A 317 10.61 8.80 2.89
C GLN A 317 10.85 7.40 2.30
N THR A 318 10.42 7.19 1.05
CA THR A 318 10.73 5.95 0.33
C THR A 318 12.25 5.74 0.27
N VAL A 319 12.70 4.51 0.51
CA VAL A 319 14.11 4.14 0.38
C VAL A 319 14.34 3.53 -1.00
N TRP A 320 14.89 4.34 -1.91
CA TRP A 320 15.11 3.97 -3.30
C TRP A 320 16.44 3.25 -3.54
N SER A 321 17.37 3.36 -2.60
CA SER A 321 18.69 2.73 -2.74
C SER A 321 19.25 2.30 -1.39
N VAL A 322 19.90 1.13 -1.34
CA VAL A 322 20.68 0.65 -0.18
C VAL A 322 22.02 0.04 -0.59
N GLY A 323 23.05 0.21 0.22
CA GLY A 323 24.39 -0.34 0.00
C GLY A 323 25.07 -0.72 1.30
N LEU A 324 26.06 -1.61 1.24
CA LEU A 324 26.81 -2.07 2.40
C LEU A 324 28.30 -1.73 2.25
N LYS A 325 28.95 -1.42 3.37
CA LYS A 325 30.39 -1.28 3.46
C LYS A 325 30.82 -1.54 4.89
N GLU A 326 31.29 -2.75 5.19
CA GLU A 326 31.66 -3.17 6.54
C GLU A 326 30.47 -2.98 7.52
N SER A 327 30.63 -2.13 8.53
CA SER A 327 29.60 -1.80 9.51
C SER A 327 28.69 -0.63 9.08
N TRP A 328 28.86 -0.11 7.86
CA TRP A 328 28.06 0.98 7.31
C TRP A 328 26.98 0.47 6.35
N LEU A 329 25.75 0.93 6.57
CA LEU A 329 24.61 0.78 5.69
C LEU A 329 24.34 2.13 5.01
N GLY A 330 24.67 2.24 3.73
CA GLY A 330 24.35 3.40 2.91
C GLY A 330 22.92 3.35 2.37
N PHE A 331 22.22 4.48 2.29
CA PHE A 331 20.87 4.56 1.73
C PHE A 331 20.57 5.89 1.04
N GLY A 332 19.54 5.88 0.19
CA GLY A 332 19.07 7.06 -0.55
C GLY A 332 17.55 7.12 -0.66
N ASN A 333 17.02 8.35 -0.58
CA ASN A 333 15.60 8.67 -0.61
C ASN A 333 15.19 9.47 -1.85
N LYS A 334 16.07 9.64 -2.83
CA LYS A 334 15.76 10.30 -4.12
C LYS A 334 15.81 9.29 -5.26
N TRP A 335 14.73 9.18 -6.03
CA TRP A 335 14.72 8.41 -7.28
C TRP A 335 15.52 9.12 -8.38
N THR A 336 16.37 8.38 -9.08
CA THR A 336 17.15 8.91 -10.23
C THR A 336 16.90 8.17 -11.55
N GLY A 337 15.91 7.29 -11.64
CA GLY A 337 15.46 6.71 -12.93
C GLY A 337 15.84 5.26 -13.20
N ASP A 338 16.70 4.63 -12.39
CA ASP A 338 17.06 3.22 -12.56
C ASP A 338 17.01 2.45 -11.23
N SER A 339 16.08 1.50 -11.14
CA SER A 339 15.91 0.57 -10.02
C SER A 339 16.72 -0.72 -10.18
N HIS A 340 17.17 -1.06 -11.39
CA HIS A 340 17.47 -2.46 -11.72
C HIS A 340 18.93 -2.85 -11.56
N THR A 341 19.91 -1.95 -11.78
CA THR A 341 21.33 -2.35 -11.76
C THR A 341 22.33 -1.35 -11.17
N VAL A 342 22.12 -0.03 -11.30
CA VAL A 342 23.08 0.97 -10.77
C VAL A 342 22.54 1.71 -9.54
N GLY A 343 21.23 1.59 -9.30
CA GLY A 343 20.54 2.10 -8.13
C GLY A 343 20.52 3.62 -8.05
N SER A 344 19.51 4.16 -7.36
CA SER A 344 19.53 5.58 -7.03
C SER A 344 20.73 5.93 -6.12
N ASP A 345 21.12 7.19 -6.07
CA ASP A 345 22.26 7.66 -5.27
C ASP A 345 22.19 7.20 -3.81
N ILE A 346 23.33 6.81 -3.22
CA ILE A 346 23.48 6.73 -1.75
C ILE A 346 23.74 8.15 -1.25
N GLN A 347 22.91 8.61 -0.30
CA GLN A 347 22.92 9.98 0.20
C GLN A 347 23.35 10.05 1.67
N LYS A 348 22.92 9.07 2.47
CA LYS A 348 23.21 8.96 3.91
C LYS A 348 23.74 7.57 4.21
N ALA A 349 24.34 7.39 5.38
CA ALA A 349 24.77 6.10 5.88
C ALA A 349 24.55 5.97 7.38
N PHE A 350 24.13 4.78 7.81
CA PHE A 350 23.93 4.40 9.20
C PHE A 350 24.99 3.39 9.62
N ASN A 351 25.70 3.67 10.70
CA ASN A 351 26.68 2.75 11.24
C ASN A 351 26.01 1.78 12.22
N LEU A 352 26.03 0.48 11.90
CA LEU A 352 25.37 -0.57 12.67
C LEU A 352 26.02 -0.87 14.03
N GLU A 353 27.22 -0.36 14.30
CA GLU A 353 27.93 -0.60 15.56
C GLU A 353 27.82 0.55 16.56
N SER A 354 27.89 1.78 16.04
CA SER A 354 27.86 3.03 16.81
C SER A 354 26.49 3.72 16.78
N PHE A 355 25.58 3.24 15.93
CA PHE A 355 24.24 3.80 15.71
C PHE A 355 24.26 5.30 15.35
N ARG A 356 25.18 5.67 14.46
CA ARG A 356 25.33 7.05 13.97
C ARG A 356 24.89 7.16 12.52
N VAL A 357 24.16 8.23 12.20
CA VAL A 357 23.83 8.64 10.83
C VAL A 357 24.88 9.65 10.35
N SER A 358 25.31 9.53 9.10
CA SER A 358 26.22 10.46 8.44
C SER A 358 25.79 10.72 7.00
N THR A 359 26.16 11.88 6.45
CA THR A 359 25.97 12.18 5.03
C THR A 359 27.09 11.57 4.21
N VAL A 360 26.76 10.95 3.08
CA VAL A 360 27.76 10.39 2.16
C VAL A 360 28.12 11.43 1.10
N SER A 361 29.41 11.77 1.00
CA SER A 361 29.89 12.72 -0.01
C SER A 361 29.75 12.13 -1.42
N LYS A 362 29.56 12.99 -2.44
CA LYS A 362 29.36 12.55 -3.84
C LYS A 362 30.49 11.62 -4.34
N ASN A 363 31.72 11.81 -3.87
CA ASN A 363 32.89 11.04 -4.29
C ASN A 363 32.98 9.64 -3.66
N ARG A 364 32.16 9.34 -2.65
CA ARG A 364 32.16 8.05 -1.94
C ARG A 364 30.94 7.17 -2.26
N LYS A 365 30.08 7.59 -3.20
CA LYS A 365 28.86 6.85 -3.58
C LYS A 365 29.14 5.43 -4.08
N ASN A 366 30.20 5.27 -4.89
CA ASN A 366 30.59 3.99 -5.47
C ASN A 366 31.38 3.10 -4.49
N SER A 367 31.61 3.55 -3.25
CA SER A 367 32.36 2.78 -2.25
C SER A 367 31.51 1.79 -1.46
N TYR A 368 30.21 1.73 -1.71
CA TYR A 368 29.29 0.78 -1.10
C TYR A 368 29.02 -0.37 -2.06
N SER A 369 29.17 -1.59 -1.55
CA SER A 369 28.76 -2.84 -2.17
C SER A 369 27.26 -2.81 -2.47
N ARG A 370 26.90 -3.16 -3.70
CA ARG A 370 25.53 -3.38 -4.17
C ARG A 370 25.39 -4.84 -4.59
N ILE A 371 24.17 -5.30 -4.81
CA ILE A 371 23.96 -6.64 -5.37
C ILE A 371 24.43 -6.68 -6.83
N SER A 372 25.09 -7.76 -7.23
CA SER A 372 25.57 -7.96 -8.60
C SER A 372 24.59 -8.78 -9.42
N THR A 373 24.31 -8.38 -10.65
CA THR A 373 23.55 -9.20 -11.62
C THR A 373 24.41 -10.20 -12.37
N THR A 374 25.70 -10.31 -12.04
CA THR A 374 26.63 -11.29 -12.58
C THR A 374 27.30 -12.09 -11.46
N TYR A 375 27.53 -13.38 -11.71
CA TYR A 375 28.26 -14.27 -10.81
C TYR A 375 28.99 -15.36 -11.62
N LYS A 376 30.32 -15.33 -11.65
CA LYS A 376 31.13 -16.18 -12.53
C LYS A 376 30.66 -16.04 -13.98
N ASN A 377 30.15 -17.12 -14.57
CA ASN A 377 29.62 -17.16 -15.93
C ASN A 377 28.09 -17.04 -16.00
N TRP A 378 27.45 -16.63 -14.91
CA TRP A 378 26.02 -16.40 -14.82
C TRP A 378 25.69 -14.91 -14.90
N SER A 379 24.57 -14.59 -15.55
CA SER A 379 24.02 -13.24 -15.65
C SER A 379 22.49 -13.25 -15.50
N LEU A 380 21.93 -12.13 -15.04
CA LEU A 380 20.49 -11.93 -14.87
C LEU A 380 20.03 -10.72 -15.68
N TYR A 381 18.88 -10.85 -16.34
CA TYR A 381 18.20 -9.73 -17.00
C TYR A 381 16.69 -9.95 -17.02
N HIS A 382 15.92 -8.87 -16.94
CA HIS A 382 14.46 -8.96 -17.01
C HIS A 382 13.91 -8.83 -18.44
N SER A 383 12.68 -9.28 -18.65
CA SER A 383 11.94 -9.10 -19.89
C SER A 383 10.44 -9.03 -19.62
N ALA A 384 9.68 -8.56 -20.62
CA ALA A 384 8.23 -8.51 -20.53
C ALA A 384 7.62 -9.92 -20.39
N GLY A 385 6.54 -10.05 -19.62
CA GLY A 385 5.78 -11.30 -19.52
C GLY A 385 4.85 -11.37 -18.31
N GLY A 386 4.61 -12.58 -17.82
CA GLY A 386 3.63 -12.86 -16.75
C GLY A 386 2.18 -12.59 -17.18
N SER A 387 1.23 -12.84 -16.28
CA SER A 387 -0.22 -12.69 -16.57
C SER A 387 -0.64 -11.24 -16.86
N TYR A 388 0.22 -10.26 -16.57
CA TYR A 388 -0.07 -8.83 -16.73
C TYR A 388 0.79 -8.16 -17.82
N GLY A 389 1.73 -8.88 -18.44
CA GLY A 389 2.57 -8.35 -19.51
C GLY A 389 3.52 -7.22 -19.09
N PHE A 390 3.82 -7.07 -17.79
CA PHE A 390 4.75 -6.02 -17.34
C PHE A 390 6.15 -6.27 -17.88
N SER A 391 6.85 -5.17 -18.23
CA SER A 391 8.18 -5.18 -18.86
C SER A 391 9.26 -5.85 -18.02
N ASP A 392 9.03 -5.99 -16.72
CA ASP A 392 9.94 -6.52 -15.72
C ASP A 392 9.36 -7.72 -14.95
N ALA A 393 8.33 -8.37 -15.48
CA ALA A 393 7.67 -9.51 -14.84
C ALA A 393 8.49 -10.81 -14.91
N VAL A 394 9.40 -10.95 -15.87
CA VAL A 394 10.18 -12.17 -16.07
C VAL A 394 11.65 -11.87 -15.81
N LEU A 395 12.26 -12.57 -14.87
CA LEU A 395 13.70 -12.56 -14.63
C LEU A 395 14.36 -13.78 -15.30
N ASN A 396 15.15 -13.53 -16.33
CA ASN A 396 15.86 -14.55 -17.09
C ASN A 396 17.22 -14.85 -16.45
N ILE A 397 17.54 -16.14 -16.34
CA ILE A 397 18.78 -16.65 -15.74
C ILE A 397 19.65 -17.22 -16.86
N GLN A 398 20.79 -16.57 -17.11
CA GLN A 398 21.72 -16.96 -18.17
C GLN A 398 22.97 -17.62 -17.61
N LYS A 399 23.48 -18.60 -18.35
CA LYS A 399 24.81 -19.18 -18.19
C LYS A 399 25.52 -19.12 -19.54
N ASN A 400 26.70 -18.51 -19.59
CA ASN A 400 27.44 -18.30 -20.85
C ASN A 400 26.60 -17.62 -21.94
N GLY A 401 25.73 -16.67 -21.58
CA GLY A 401 24.85 -15.96 -22.53
C GLY A 401 23.60 -16.74 -22.97
N VAL A 402 23.42 -18.00 -22.56
CA VAL A 402 22.25 -18.82 -22.89
C VAL A 402 21.29 -18.82 -21.69
N THR A 403 20.02 -18.49 -21.94
CA THR A 403 18.98 -18.53 -20.90
C THR A 403 18.67 -19.98 -20.54
N THR A 404 18.91 -20.33 -19.28
CA THR A 404 18.77 -21.69 -18.73
C THR A 404 17.50 -21.86 -17.89
N ALA A 405 17.04 -20.77 -17.25
CA ALA A 405 15.86 -20.76 -16.42
C ALA A 405 15.23 -19.35 -16.38
N LYS A 406 14.01 -19.26 -15.85
CA LYS A 406 13.26 -18.01 -15.71
C LYS A 406 12.50 -18.01 -14.39
N ILE A 407 12.37 -16.85 -13.77
CA ILE A 407 11.48 -16.61 -12.64
C ILE A 407 10.41 -15.64 -13.15
N VAL A 408 9.13 -15.98 -12.98
CA VAL A 408 8.01 -15.15 -13.45
C VAL A 408 7.21 -14.65 -12.25
N ARG A 409 6.97 -13.35 -12.20
CA ARG A 409 6.12 -12.70 -11.20
C ARG A 409 4.73 -12.36 -11.73
N ASP A 410 3.77 -12.36 -10.81
CA ASP A 410 2.37 -12.00 -10.99
C ASP A 410 1.82 -11.28 -9.73
N ALA A 411 0.52 -11.00 -9.70
CA ALA A 411 -0.12 -10.26 -8.60
C ALA A 411 0.04 -10.92 -7.21
N THR A 412 0.27 -12.23 -7.15
CA THR A 412 0.37 -13.00 -5.91
C THR A 412 1.79 -13.07 -5.35
N ASN A 413 2.81 -12.86 -6.18
CA ASN A 413 4.21 -12.98 -5.77
C ASN A 413 5.04 -11.70 -6.02
N GLY A 414 4.40 -10.58 -6.36
CA GLY A 414 4.99 -9.24 -6.31
C GLY A 414 5.08 -8.47 -7.63
N TYR A 415 4.26 -8.81 -8.63
CA TYR A 415 4.10 -8.18 -9.95
C TYR A 415 5.34 -8.14 -10.86
N GLY A 416 6.46 -7.57 -10.40
CA GLY A 416 7.68 -7.35 -11.18
C GLY A 416 8.95 -7.46 -10.33
N HIS A 417 10.09 -7.51 -11.00
CA HIS A 417 11.42 -7.64 -10.39
C HIS A 417 12.09 -6.26 -10.23
N ASN A 418 11.73 -5.54 -9.18
CA ASN A 418 12.23 -4.18 -8.90
C ASN A 418 13.75 -4.12 -8.70
N SER A 419 14.32 -5.10 -8.00
CA SER A 419 15.77 -5.22 -7.77
C SER A 419 16.14 -6.69 -7.61
N TYR A 420 17.30 -7.10 -8.12
CA TYR A 420 17.71 -8.50 -8.10
C TYR A 420 19.21 -8.65 -8.28
N GLY A 421 19.74 -9.82 -7.93
CA GLY A 421 21.14 -10.14 -8.12
C GLY A 421 21.54 -11.44 -7.42
N PHE A 422 22.82 -11.76 -7.44
CA PHE A 422 23.36 -13.01 -6.92
C PHE A 422 23.77 -12.92 -5.44
N TYR A 423 23.51 -14.02 -4.72
CA TYR A 423 24.09 -14.38 -3.43
C TYR A 423 24.79 -15.72 -3.61
N GLY A 424 26.05 -15.70 -4.04
CA GLY A 424 26.76 -16.91 -4.45
C GLY A 424 26.05 -17.61 -5.60
N ASP A 425 25.72 -18.89 -5.42
CA ASP A 425 24.98 -19.72 -6.36
C ASP A 425 23.45 -19.57 -6.26
N LYS A 426 22.96 -18.51 -5.61
CA LYS A 426 21.54 -18.22 -5.43
C LYS A 426 21.20 -16.85 -5.97
N ILE A 427 19.92 -16.61 -6.22
CA ILE A 427 19.41 -15.34 -6.76
C ILE A 427 18.50 -14.72 -5.72
N VAL A 428 18.73 -13.47 -5.36
CA VAL A 428 17.80 -12.68 -4.55
C VAL A 428 17.01 -11.79 -5.47
N SER A 429 15.70 -11.71 -5.28
CA SER A 429 14.84 -10.82 -6.05
C SER A 429 13.79 -10.16 -5.16
N ALA A 430 13.70 -8.85 -5.30
CA ALA A 430 12.73 -7.94 -4.72
C ALA A 430 11.64 -7.54 -5.74
N GLY A 431 10.45 -7.19 -5.25
CA GLY A 431 9.33 -6.73 -6.06
C GLY A 431 8.30 -5.94 -5.26
N SER A 432 7.06 -5.92 -5.74
CA SER A 432 5.93 -5.22 -5.12
C SER A 432 5.37 -5.95 -3.89
N ASN A 433 4.56 -5.25 -3.10
CA ASN A 433 3.82 -5.79 -1.95
C ASN A 433 4.71 -6.52 -0.92
N GLY A 434 5.92 -6.01 -0.69
CA GLY A 434 6.85 -6.59 0.27
C GLY A 434 7.56 -7.86 -0.19
N SER A 435 7.36 -8.29 -1.44
CA SER A 435 7.92 -9.55 -1.94
C SER A 435 9.44 -9.48 -2.09
N LEU A 436 10.14 -10.26 -1.26
CA LEU A 436 11.59 -10.45 -1.30
C LEU A 436 11.89 -11.94 -1.15
N LYS A 437 12.42 -12.56 -2.20
CA LYS A 437 12.56 -14.01 -2.31
C LYS A 437 13.97 -14.40 -2.76
N ILE A 438 14.38 -15.61 -2.40
CA ILE A 438 15.64 -16.23 -2.83
C ILE A 438 15.32 -17.46 -3.67
N TYR A 439 16.02 -17.63 -4.78
CA TYR A 439 15.85 -18.72 -5.74
C TYR A 439 17.17 -19.43 -6.00
N ASN A 440 17.11 -20.68 -6.46
CA ASN A 440 18.25 -21.38 -7.04
C ASN A 440 18.46 -20.97 -8.51
N LEU A 441 19.53 -21.47 -9.13
CA LEU A 441 19.85 -21.19 -10.54
C LEU A 441 18.85 -21.80 -11.55
N ASN A 442 17.98 -22.71 -11.10
CA ASN A 442 16.89 -23.26 -11.90
C ASN A 442 15.61 -22.40 -11.80
N GLY A 443 15.62 -21.32 -11.03
CA GLY A 443 14.46 -20.45 -10.81
C GLY A 443 13.46 -20.96 -9.77
N GLU A 444 13.82 -21.99 -9.00
CA GLU A 444 12.97 -22.53 -7.94
C GLU A 444 13.16 -21.74 -6.64
N GLU A 445 12.07 -21.47 -5.93
CA GLU A 445 12.10 -20.69 -4.67
C GLU A 445 12.77 -21.49 -3.53
N ILE A 446 13.73 -20.86 -2.87
CA ILE A 446 14.48 -21.38 -1.72
C ILE A 446 13.98 -20.79 -0.41
N ALA A 447 13.75 -19.48 -0.39
CA ALA A 447 13.40 -18.76 0.83
C ALA A 447 12.56 -17.51 0.54
N ASN A 448 11.74 -17.14 1.52
CA ASN A 448 10.91 -15.95 1.52
C ASN A 448 11.30 -15.05 2.70
N LEU A 449 11.74 -13.84 2.41
CA LEU A 449 12.19 -12.85 3.40
C LEU A 449 10.99 -11.99 3.77
N VAL A 450 10.34 -12.36 4.87
CA VAL A 450 9.05 -11.80 5.26
C VAL A 450 9.28 -10.59 6.14
N GLY A 451 8.75 -9.43 5.72
CA GLY A 451 8.85 -8.26 6.54
C GLY A 451 8.28 -6.98 5.94
N HIS A 452 8.76 -6.59 4.76
CA HIS A 452 8.32 -5.35 4.12
C HIS A 452 6.84 -5.37 3.80
N THR A 453 6.20 -4.21 3.85
CA THR A 453 4.76 -4.06 3.52
C THR A 453 4.52 -3.34 2.21
N GLY A 454 5.55 -2.72 1.64
CA GLY A 454 5.51 -1.98 0.38
C GLY A 454 6.50 -2.52 -0.65
N GLU A 455 6.54 -1.89 -1.81
CA GLU A 455 7.48 -2.19 -2.89
C GLU A 455 8.93 -2.16 -2.36
N VAL A 456 9.69 -3.21 -2.62
CA VAL A 456 11.11 -3.30 -2.25
C VAL A 456 11.91 -2.84 -3.47
N TRP A 457 12.55 -1.68 -3.37
CA TRP A 457 13.16 -0.99 -4.51
C TRP A 457 14.64 -1.28 -4.68
N SER A 458 15.33 -1.64 -3.60
CA SER A 458 16.77 -1.84 -3.66
C SER A 458 17.19 -2.89 -2.64
N ILE A 459 18.17 -3.70 -3.04
CA ILE A 459 18.83 -4.66 -2.18
C ILE A 459 20.36 -4.57 -2.35
N ALA A 460 21.10 -4.87 -1.28
CA ALA A 460 22.55 -4.97 -1.31
C ALA A 460 23.03 -6.09 -0.39
N ILE A 461 24.14 -6.74 -0.77
CA ILE A 461 24.69 -7.90 -0.06
C ILE A 461 26.17 -7.68 0.19
N GLU A 462 26.62 -8.06 1.38
CA GLU A 462 28.03 -8.18 1.74
C GLU A 462 28.21 -9.41 2.65
N GLY A 463 28.95 -10.42 2.19
CA GLY A 463 29.02 -11.72 2.86
C GLY A 463 27.62 -12.36 2.97
N ASP A 464 27.24 -12.77 4.17
CA ASP A 464 25.92 -13.34 4.47
C ASP A 464 24.90 -12.29 4.93
N ARG A 465 25.26 -10.99 4.91
CA ARG A 465 24.36 -9.89 5.26
C ARG A 465 23.69 -9.34 4.01
N LEU A 466 22.37 -9.28 4.03
CA LEU A 466 21.56 -8.58 3.04
C LEU A 466 20.91 -7.35 3.69
N VAL A 467 20.79 -6.27 2.94
CA VAL A 467 19.95 -5.13 3.29
C VAL A 467 18.94 -4.86 2.18
N SER A 468 17.75 -4.41 2.56
CA SER A 468 16.70 -4.01 1.63
C SER A 468 16.11 -2.65 2.00
N GLY A 469 15.81 -1.85 0.98
CA GLY A 469 15.10 -0.56 1.11
C GLY A 469 13.74 -0.62 0.42
N SER A 470 12.73 -0.05 1.07
CA SER A 470 11.34 -0.14 0.60
C SER A 470 10.61 1.21 0.63
N LYS A 471 9.51 1.24 -0.13
CA LYS A 471 8.47 2.27 -0.07
C LYS A 471 7.75 2.35 1.28
N ASP A 472 7.80 1.29 2.08
CA ASP A 472 7.26 1.32 3.45
C ASP A 472 8.09 2.20 4.43
N GLN A 473 9.05 2.96 3.89
CA GLN A 473 9.92 3.91 4.59
C GLN A 473 10.99 3.24 5.47
N THR A 474 11.11 1.91 5.43
CA THR A 474 12.07 1.16 6.25
C THR A 474 13.22 0.60 5.43
N ILE A 475 14.33 0.41 6.14
CA ILE A 475 15.46 -0.41 5.75
C ILE A 475 15.43 -1.65 6.62
N ARG A 476 15.66 -2.84 6.05
CA ARG A 476 15.76 -4.08 6.80
C ARG A 476 17.10 -4.76 6.59
N VAL A 477 17.63 -5.34 7.66
CA VAL A 477 18.86 -6.13 7.67
C VAL A 477 18.48 -7.60 7.85
N TRP A 478 19.07 -8.47 7.03
CA TRP A 478 18.78 -9.90 6.98
C TRP A 478 20.07 -10.70 7.08
N ASP A 479 19.97 -11.88 7.71
CA ASP A 479 21.06 -12.85 7.80
C ASP A 479 20.76 -14.07 6.95
N LEU A 480 21.59 -14.25 5.93
CA LEU A 480 21.49 -15.31 4.93
C LEU A 480 22.36 -16.52 5.29
N SER A 481 23.08 -16.52 6.41
CA SER A 481 23.95 -17.64 6.82
C SER A 481 23.18 -18.96 6.90
N LYS A 482 21.93 -18.88 7.38
CA LYS A 482 20.98 -20.00 7.48
C LYS A 482 20.41 -20.45 6.13
N ILE A 483 20.67 -19.72 5.05
CA ILE A 483 20.23 -20.00 3.66
C ILE A 483 21.39 -20.49 2.79
N LYS A 484 22.62 -20.08 3.09
CA LYS A 484 23.85 -20.41 2.34
C LYS A 484 23.91 -21.87 1.89
N ASN A 485 23.71 -22.79 2.83
CA ASN A 485 23.74 -24.23 2.61
C ASN A 485 22.34 -24.87 2.72
N TYR A 486 21.27 -24.07 2.72
CA TYR A 486 19.92 -24.60 2.80
C TYR A 486 19.51 -25.19 1.46
N VAL A 487 19.22 -26.48 1.46
CA VAL A 487 18.54 -27.16 0.36
C VAL A 487 17.07 -27.25 0.76
N PRO A 488 16.15 -26.67 -0.03
CA PRO A 488 14.74 -26.74 0.27
C PRO A 488 14.23 -28.18 0.34
N LYS A 489 13.36 -28.45 1.32
CA LYS A 489 12.65 -29.72 1.36
C LYS A 489 11.65 -29.75 0.21
N ARG A 490 11.73 -30.80 -0.60
CA ARG A 490 10.68 -31.15 -1.57
C ARG A 490 9.62 -31.94 -0.85
N GLU A 491 8.41 -31.42 -0.84
CA GLU A 491 7.25 -32.11 -0.29
C GLU A 491 6.22 -32.36 -1.40
N ILE A 492 5.60 -33.52 -1.29
CA ILE A 492 4.35 -33.88 -1.96
C ILE A 492 3.41 -34.19 -0.81
N ASP A 493 2.13 -33.87 -0.99
CA ASP A 493 1.07 -34.32 -0.10
C ASP A 493 1.26 -35.82 0.26
N GLU A 494 1.33 -36.12 1.55
CA GLU A 494 1.62 -37.48 2.04
C GLU A 494 0.53 -38.48 1.63
N ASP A 495 -0.71 -38.02 1.49
CA ASP A 495 -1.81 -38.86 1.04
C ASP A 495 -1.58 -39.31 -0.41
N ILE A 496 -1.06 -38.41 -1.25
CA ILE A 496 -0.71 -38.69 -2.64
C ILE A 496 0.55 -39.58 -2.73
N ILE A 497 1.55 -39.35 -1.87
CA ILE A 497 2.74 -40.23 -1.81
C ILE A 497 2.32 -41.67 -1.51
N SER A 498 1.37 -41.86 -0.60
CA SER A 498 0.84 -43.19 -0.25
C SER A 498 0.21 -43.88 -1.46
N GLU A 499 -0.56 -43.16 -2.28
CA GLU A 499 -1.17 -43.69 -3.50
C GLU A 499 -0.14 -44.03 -4.58
N ILE A 500 0.83 -43.14 -4.83
CA ILE A 500 1.90 -43.39 -5.81
C ILE A 500 2.73 -44.62 -5.40
N LYS A 501 3.10 -44.72 -4.11
CA LYS A 501 3.83 -45.88 -3.57
C LYS A 501 3.07 -47.19 -3.82
N LYS A 502 1.75 -47.21 -3.63
CA LYS A 502 0.91 -48.39 -3.88
C LYS A 502 0.83 -48.75 -5.37
N ALA A 503 0.81 -47.75 -6.25
CA ALA A 503 0.67 -47.96 -7.69
C ALA A 503 1.98 -48.35 -8.39
N THR A 504 3.13 -47.88 -7.90
CA THR A 504 4.42 -48.03 -8.60
C THR A 504 5.48 -48.83 -7.82
N ASN A 505 5.24 -49.13 -6.54
CA ASN A 505 6.25 -49.61 -5.59
C ASN A 505 7.50 -48.72 -5.50
N TRP A 506 7.42 -47.45 -5.91
CA TRP A 506 8.55 -46.53 -5.83
C TRP A 506 8.82 -46.09 -4.39
N THR A 507 10.09 -45.94 -4.06
CA THR A 507 10.50 -45.26 -2.82
C THR A 507 10.18 -43.76 -2.90
N ARG A 508 10.11 -43.08 -1.75
CA ARG A 508 9.88 -41.62 -1.71
C ARG A 508 10.89 -40.86 -2.57
N GLN A 509 12.14 -41.30 -2.56
CA GLN A 509 13.20 -40.67 -3.34
C GLN A 509 12.98 -40.83 -4.85
N GLN A 510 12.60 -42.03 -5.30
CA GLN A 510 12.25 -42.26 -6.71
C GLN A 510 11.03 -41.44 -7.15
N ILE A 511 10.05 -41.23 -6.26
CA ILE A 511 8.90 -40.35 -6.52
C ILE A 511 9.39 -38.89 -6.73
N LEU A 512 10.27 -38.39 -5.87
CA LEU A 512 10.85 -37.05 -5.99
C LEU A 512 11.72 -36.87 -7.25
N GLU A 513 12.35 -37.94 -7.73
CA GLU A 513 13.17 -37.97 -8.95
C GLU A 513 12.36 -38.09 -10.25
N ASN A 514 11.10 -38.53 -10.19
CA ASN A 514 10.21 -38.74 -11.34
C ASN A 514 9.05 -37.71 -11.42
N GLU A 515 9.31 -36.48 -10.96
CA GLU A 515 8.34 -35.39 -10.89
C GLU A 515 7.57 -35.14 -12.19
N ALA A 516 8.28 -35.06 -13.32
CA ALA A 516 7.67 -34.74 -14.61
C ALA A 516 6.62 -35.80 -15.02
N PHE A 517 6.94 -37.07 -14.79
CA PHE A 517 6.04 -38.19 -15.05
C PHE A 517 4.82 -38.16 -14.13
N ILE A 518 5.02 -37.88 -12.83
CA ILE A 518 3.92 -37.76 -11.85
C ILE A 518 2.99 -36.62 -12.25
N LYS A 519 3.54 -35.44 -12.57
CA LYS A 519 2.75 -34.28 -12.97
C LYS A 519 1.95 -34.55 -14.24
N GLU A 520 2.55 -35.20 -15.23
CA GLU A 520 1.86 -35.58 -16.47
C GLU A 520 0.70 -36.55 -16.22
N LYS A 521 0.88 -37.54 -15.34
CA LYS A 521 -0.11 -38.60 -15.10
C LYS A 521 -1.20 -38.23 -14.10
N THR A 522 -0.87 -37.44 -13.08
CA THR A 522 -1.75 -37.19 -11.93
C THR A 522 -2.18 -35.73 -11.82
N GLY A 523 -1.52 -34.81 -12.54
CA GLY A 523 -1.70 -33.36 -12.35
C GLY A 523 -1.07 -32.82 -11.05
N VAL A 524 -0.52 -33.69 -10.20
CA VAL A 524 0.08 -33.30 -8.91
C VAL A 524 1.48 -32.72 -9.15
N SER A 525 1.73 -31.55 -8.56
CA SER A 525 3.05 -30.93 -8.59
C SER A 525 3.74 -31.13 -7.24
N ILE A 526 5.03 -31.45 -7.29
CA ILE A 526 5.89 -31.39 -6.11
C ILE A 526 6.08 -29.92 -5.79
N TYR A 527 5.95 -29.55 -4.52
CA TYR A 527 6.21 -28.18 -4.11
C TYR A 527 7.42 -28.12 -3.19
N THR A 528 8.11 -27.01 -3.29
CA THR A 528 9.30 -26.72 -2.50
C THR A 528 8.88 -25.88 -1.31
N ILE A 529 9.18 -26.35 -0.10
CA ILE A 529 8.94 -25.54 1.10
C ILE A 529 10.08 -24.54 1.25
N ALA A 530 9.78 -23.32 0.80
CA ALA A 530 10.65 -22.17 0.97
C ALA A 530 10.80 -21.85 2.46
N LYS A 531 12.02 -21.58 2.89
CA LYS A 531 12.30 -21.17 4.27
C LYS A 531 11.84 -19.74 4.50
N SER A 532 11.04 -19.50 5.54
CA SER A 532 10.73 -18.15 5.97
C SER A 532 11.90 -17.55 6.76
N VAL A 533 12.28 -16.32 6.43
CA VAL A 533 13.35 -15.58 7.11
C VAL A 533 12.80 -14.23 7.55
N GLN A 534 12.90 -13.94 8.84
CA GLN A 534 12.58 -12.63 9.42
C GLN A 534 13.82 -11.71 9.38
N PRO A 535 13.64 -10.38 9.33
CA PRO A 535 14.77 -9.47 9.42
C PRO A 535 15.40 -9.53 10.81
N GLN A 536 16.71 -9.32 10.92
CA GLN A 536 17.38 -9.13 12.22
C GLN A 536 17.12 -7.74 12.79
N LEU A 537 16.95 -6.76 11.91
CA LEU A 537 16.78 -5.37 12.26
C LEU A 537 15.86 -4.71 11.25
N SER A 538 14.89 -3.95 11.75
CA SER A 538 14.20 -2.93 10.98
C SER A 538 14.71 -1.57 11.42
N LEU A 539 14.96 -0.68 10.46
CA LEU A 539 15.53 0.63 10.66
C LEU A 539 14.67 1.65 9.94
N PHE A 540 14.28 2.70 10.67
CA PHE A 540 13.66 3.88 10.12
C PHE A 540 14.55 5.08 10.39
N ILE A 541 14.75 5.91 9.37
CA ILE A 541 15.49 7.17 9.47
C ILE A 541 14.65 8.23 8.80
N ASP A 542 14.33 9.27 9.54
CA ASP A 542 13.50 10.36 9.08
C ASP A 542 14.30 11.37 8.23
N LYS A 543 13.60 12.32 7.60
CA LYS A 543 14.23 13.37 6.79
C LYS A 543 15.25 14.21 7.56
N ASN A 544 15.05 14.40 8.86
CA ASN A 544 15.90 15.15 9.79
C ASN A 544 17.06 14.30 10.35
N SER A 545 17.12 13.01 9.99
CA SER A 545 18.09 12.02 10.50
C SER A 545 17.87 11.58 11.95
N GLU A 546 16.68 11.83 12.51
CA GLU A 546 16.19 11.09 13.68
C GLU A 546 15.91 9.66 13.23
N TRP A 547 16.23 8.69 14.08
CA TRP A 547 16.21 7.29 13.68
C TRP A 547 15.79 6.38 14.81
N VAL A 548 15.23 5.24 14.43
CA VAL A 548 14.89 4.16 15.35
C VAL A 548 15.12 2.83 14.67
N ALA A 549 15.72 1.91 15.41
CA ALA A 549 16.04 0.58 14.96
C ALA A 549 15.46 -0.44 15.96
N TRP A 550 14.78 -1.46 15.47
CA TRP A 550 14.12 -2.45 16.31
C TRP A 550 14.26 -3.87 15.77
N THR A 551 14.22 -4.85 16.67
CA THR A 551 14.31 -6.28 16.36
C THR A 551 12.91 -6.92 16.28
N PRO A 552 12.77 -8.13 15.71
CA PRO A 552 11.51 -8.89 15.72
C PRO A 552 10.95 -9.15 17.12
N GLU A 553 11.82 -9.22 18.12
CA GLU A 553 11.48 -9.41 19.54
C GLU A 553 11.08 -8.09 20.23
N ASN A 554 10.90 -7.01 19.47
CA ASN A 554 10.48 -5.68 19.91
C ASN A 554 11.49 -4.89 20.78
N PHE A 555 12.75 -5.34 20.86
CA PHE A 555 13.81 -4.51 21.41
C PHE A 555 14.15 -3.38 20.45
N TYR A 556 14.43 -2.19 20.97
CA TYR A 556 14.77 -1.04 20.14
C TYR A 556 15.99 -0.27 20.65
N THR A 557 16.51 0.59 19.79
CA THR A 557 17.41 1.70 20.11
C THR A 557 17.08 2.84 19.15
N SER A 558 17.32 4.08 19.56
CA SER A 558 16.92 5.24 18.78
C SER A 558 17.84 6.43 19.03
N SER A 559 17.74 7.43 18.16
CA SER A 559 18.09 8.80 18.53
C SER A 559 17.15 9.34 19.61
N GLU A 560 17.44 10.55 20.12
CA GLU A 560 16.68 11.16 21.20
C GLU A 560 15.18 11.28 20.90
N LYS A 561 14.82 11.69 19.67
CA LYS A 561 13.43 11.84 19.22
C LYS A 561 12.94 10.64 18.41
N GLY A 562 13.81 9.69 18.10
CA GLY A 562 13.47 8.52 17.31
C GLY A 562 12.46 7.59 18.00
N LYS A 563 12.46 7.54 19.34
CA LYS A 563 11.49 6.77 20.13
C LYS A 563 10.05 7.24 19.92
N ASP A 564 9.82 8.50 19.58
CA ASP A 564 8.47 9.03 19.36
C ASP A 564 7.88 8.58 18.01
N LEU A 565 8.70 7.92 17.17
CA LEU A 565 8.35 7.46 15.83
C LEU A 565 7.85 6.02 15.80
N ILE A 566 7.86 5.30 16.93
CA ILE A 566 7.33 3.93 17.01
C ILE A 566 6.46 3.72 18.25
N GLY A 567 5.60 2.71 18.18
CA GLY A 567 4.73 2.35 19.28
C GLY A 567 3.94 1.10 18.97
N PHE A 568 3.36 0.52 20.00
CA PHE A 568 2.50 -0.64 19.85
C PHE A 568 1.11 -0.20 19.45
N HIS A 569 0.66 -0.79 18.37
CA HIS A 569 -0.75 -0.85 18.11
C HIS A 569 -1.35 -2.08 18.79
N ILE A 570 -2.43 -1.91 19.54
CA ILE A 570 -3.07 -2.99 20.27
C ILE A 570 -4.49 -3.16 19.76
N ASN A 571 -4.72 -4.25 19.05
CA ASN A 571 -6.04 -4.65 18.61
C ASN A 571 -6.80 -5.30 19.79
N GLN A 572 -8.01 -4.83 20.03
CA GLN A 572 -8.87 -5.30 21.11
C GLN A 572 -10.06 -6.13 20.58
N GLY A 573 -10.00 -6.55 19.31
CA GLY A 573 -11.08 -7.24 18.60
C GLY A 573 -12.03 -6.28 17.89
N SER A 574 -12.96 -6.81 17.10
CA SER A 574 -13.89 -6.01 16.28
C SER A 574 -14.75 -5.05 17.09
N GLU A 575 -15.06 -5.39 18.34
CA GLU A 575 -16.00 -4.64 19.18
C GLU A 575 -15.35 -3.55 20.04
N HIS A 576 -14.03 -3.39 19.99
CA HIS A 576 -13.29 -2.48 20.87
C HIS A 576 -12.40 -1.51 20.09
N GLU A 577 -12.26 -0.28 20.59
CA GLU A 577 -11.38 0.72 19.97
C GLU A 577 -9.93 0.27 20.10
N ALA A 578 -9.27 0.15 18.97
CA ALA A 578 -7.88 -0.23 18.93
C ALA A 578 -7.03 0.95 19.44
N PHE A 579 -6.03 0.71 20.30
CA PHE A 579 -5.28 1.80 20.95
C PHE A 579 -3.81 1.86 20.52
N TRP A 580 -3.21 3.04 20.69
CA TRP A 580 -1.81 3.31 20.41
C TRP A 580 -1.06 3.54 21.72
N LEU A 581 0.01 2.77 21.93
CA LEU A 581 0.94 2.93 23.05
C LEU A 581 2.30 3.38 22.50
N PRO A 582 2.70 4.65 22.69
CA PRO A 582 4.04 5.11 22.31
C PRO A 582 5.13 4.26 22.97
N ILE A 583 6.18 3.86 22.23
CA ILE A 583 7.24 3.06 22.85
C ILE A 583 8.01 3.84 23.92
N SER A 584 7.94 5.18 23.90
CA SER A 584 8.55 6.03 24.91
C SER A 584 8.01 5.79 26.32
N GLU A 585 6.81 5.21 26.44
CA GLU A 585 6.22 4.74 27.70
C GLU A 585 6.80 3.38 28.15
N LEU A 586 7.50 2.66 27.27
CA LEU A 586 8.10 1.33 27.48
C LEU A 586 9.63 1.39 27.37
N SER A 587 10.24 2.27 28.17
CA SER A 587 11.68 2.57 28.10
C SER A 587 12.59 1.36 28.35
N GLU A 588 12.10 0.34 29.03
CA GLU A 588 12.77 -0.94 29.29
C GLU A 588 13.06 -1.76 28.02
N LEU A 589 12.31 -1.51 26.94
CA LEU A 589 12.55 -2.10 25.63
C LEU A 589 13.72 -1.44 24.89
N ASN A 590 14.21 -0.29 25.37
CA ASN A 590 15.40 0.36 24.84
C ASN A 590 16.65 -0.42 25.24
N ARG A 591 17.08 -1.34 24.38
CA ARG A 591 18.17 -2.28 24.62
C ARG A 591 19.18 -2.27 23.47
N PRO A 592 20.03 -1.23 23.37
CA PRO A 592 21.05 -1.13 22.33
C PRO A 592 22.00 -2.34 22.30
N ASP A 593 22.23 -2.97 23.46
CA ASP A 593 23.05 -4.18 23.58
C ASP A 593 22.40 -5.40 22.92
N LEU A 594 21.08 -5.56 23.05
CA LEU A 594 20.33 -6.66 22.42
C LEU A 594 20.16 -6.40 20.92
N VAL A 595 19.88 -5.16 20.53
CA VAL A 595 19.85 -4.75 19.11
C VAL A 595 21.18 -5.09 18.43
N LYS A 596 22.32 -4.75 19.05
CA LYS A 596 23.65 -5.08 18.53
C LYS A 596 23.92 -6.59 18.46
N LYS A 597 23.39 -7.37 19.40
CA LYS A 597 23.45 -8.85 19.35
C LYS A 597 22.64 -9.40 18.16
N SER A 598 21.44 -8.87 17.91
CA SER A 598 20.62 -9.28 16.77
C SER A 598 21.34 -9.06 15.43
N ILE A 599 21.92 -7.88 15.23
CA ILE A 599 22.66 -7.52 13.99
C ILE A 599 23.86 -8.46 13.73
N ASN A 600 24.38 -9.10 14.79
CA ASN A 600 25.51 -10.03 14.73
C ASN A 600 25.06 -11.51 14.72
N GLY A 601 23.80 -11.82 14.37
CA GLY A 601 23.37 -13.21 14.21
C GLY A 601 22.96 -13.92 15.49
N LYS A 602 22.84 -13.22 16.63
CA LYS A 602 22.43 -13.86 17.88
C LYS A 602 20.91 -13.98 17.95
N ASP A 603 20.46 -15.18 18.31
CA ASP A 603 19.07 -15.46 18.65
C ASP A 603 18.69 -14.78 19.97
N LEU A 604 17.64 -13.95 19.91
CA LEU A 604 17.15 -13.20 21.06
C LEU A 604 15.89 -13.78 21.71
N SER A 605 15.38 -14.92 21.23
CA SER A 605 14.16 -15.56 21.75
C SER A 605 14.16 -15.72 23.28
N LYS A 606 15.28 -16.14 23.88
CA LYS A 606 15.39 -16.24 25.36
C LYS A 606 15.29 -14.92 26.14
N TYR A 607 15.42 -13.78 25.46
CA TYR A 607 15.28 -12.46 26.08
C TYR A 607 13.85 -11.94 26.00
N SER A 608 13.03 -12.39 25.05
CA SER A 608 11.64 -11.96 24.95
C SER A 608 10.83 -12.39 26.18
N GLU A 609 11.13 -13.56 26.76
CA GLU A 609 10.53 -14.03 28.02
C GLU A 609 10.82 -13.11 29.22
N LYS A 610 11.90 -12.32 29.17
CA LYS A 610 12.29 -11.43 30.27
C LYS A 610 11.64 -10.06 30.21
N VAL A 611 11.08 -9.68 29.06
CA VAL A 611 10.35 -8.43 28.93
C VAL A 611 8.89 -8.76 28.73
N ASN A 612 8.20 -8.91 29.86
CA ASN A 612 6.76 -8.98 29.88
C ASN A 612 6.23 -7.55 29.74
N ILE A 613 5.73 -7.20 28.54
CA ILE A 613 5.23 -5.86 28.18
C ILE A 613 3.82 -5.66 28.77
N ASN A 614 3.61 -6.01 30.05
CA ASN A 614 2.29 -6.03 30.71
C ASN A 614 1.56 -4.69 30.65
#